data_AF-A0A1G2Y746-F1
#
_entry.id   AF-A0A1G2Y746-F1
#
_cell.length_a   1.000
_cell.length_b   1.000
_cell.length_c   1.000
_cell.angle_alpha   90.00
_cell.angle_beta   90.00
_cell.angle_gamma   90.00
#
_symmetry.space_group_name_H-M   'P 1'
#
loop_
_entity.id
_entity.type
_entity.pdbx_description
1 polymer ?
#
loop_
_entity_poly.entity_id
_entity_poly.type
_entity_poly.pdbx_seq_one_letter_code
_entity_poly.pdbx_strand_id
1 'polypeptide(L)'
;MISCTEFIPVYSELFKFLEQKGGKAAVVRFWEHLSDAFLTNLRDIAAKKGLAGCFEYWSHSLSEEAADFKMTLDEDNNIFTIEMHKCPSKGMLLAVKHLKPYHAYCEHCDRLYRRVLEPLGFEYNIDLSNCDKASCKIVVKAKK
;
A
#
# COMPACT_ATOMS: atom_id res chain seq x y z
N MET A 1 -6.49 -1.36 23.65
CA MET A 1 -6.70 -1.51 22.18
C MET A 1 -6.56 -0.12 21.60
N ILE A 2 -5.64 0.11 20.68
CA ILE A 2 -5.54 1.40 19.96
C ILE A 2 -6.58 1.42 18.84
N SER A 3 -7.17 2.57 18.56
CA SER A 3 -8.14 2.71 17.47
C SER A 3 -7.44 2.75 16.11
N CYS A 4 -8.18 2.54 15.01
CA CYS A 4 -7.61 2.67 13.65
C CYS A 4 -7.11 4.10 13.37
N THR A 5 -7.72 5.12 13.98
CA THR A 5 -7.25 6.51 13.91
C THR A 5 -5.98 6.70 14.76
N GLU A 6 -5.91 6.00 15.89
CA GLU A 6 -4.74 5.70 16.75
C GLU A 6 -3.52 5.17 15.98
N PHE A 7 -3.81 4.21 15.10
CA PHE A 7 -2.81 3.35 14.48
C PHE A 7 -1.91 4.10 13.51
N ILE A 8 -2.45 4.93 12.63
CA ILE A 8 -1.68 5.55 11.55
C ILE A 8 -0.58 6.51 12.06
N PRO A 9 -0.82 7.41 13.05
CA PRO A 9 0.25 8.24 13.60
C PRO A 9 1.30 7.41 14.34
N VAL A 10 0.87 6.40 15.11
CA VAL A 10 1.77 5.47 15.80
C VAL A 10 2.64 4.71 14.81
N TYR A 11 2.07 4.27 13.69
CA TYR A 11 2.78 3.56 12.62
C TYR A 11 3.81 4.46 11.94
N SER A 12 3.46 5.73 11.70
CA SER A 12 4.42 6.74 11.24
C SER A 12 5.56 6.98 12.24
N GLU A 13 5.29 7.10 13.55
CA GLU A 13 6.35 7.24 14.57
C GLU A 13 7.23 6.00 14.68
N LEU A 14 6.64 4.80 14.55
CA LEU A 14 7.40 3.56 14.54
C LEU A 14 8.44 3.55 13.42
N PHE A 15 8.10 4.02 12.22
CA PHE A 15 9.06 4.12 11.12
C PHE A 15 10.23 5.04 11.46
N LYS A 16 9.97 6.18 12.09
CA LYS A 16 11.05 7.09 12.54
C LYS A 16 11.94 6.42 13.57
N PHE A 17 11.35 5.72 14.54
CA PHE A 17 12.10 5.00 15.56
C PHE A 17 12.99 3.92 14.94
N LEU A 18 12.46 3.14 14.01
CA LEU A 18 13.22 2.13 13.28
C LEU A 18 14.36 2.76 12.47
N GLU A 19 14.10 3.87 11.77
CA GLU A 19 15.13 4.60 11.03
C GLU A 19 16.20 5.16 11.96
N GLN A 20 15.84 5.70 13.12
CA GLN A 20 16.80 6.17 14.11
C GLN A 20 17.69 5.04 14.64
N LYS A 21 17.15 3.82 14.79
CA LYS A 21 17.87 2.68 15.37
C LYS A 21 18.73 1.91 14.37
N GLY A 22 18.31 1.82 13.12
CA GLY A 22 18.97 0.97 12.13
C GLY A 22 18.90 1.50 10.70
N GLY A 23 18.66 2.80 10.55
CA GLY A 23 18.52 3.47 9.27
C GLY A 23 17.30 3.00 8.48
N LYS A 24 17.18 3.51 7.25
CA LYS A 24 16.13 3.11 6.30
C LYS A 24 16.04 1.59 6.10
N ALA A 25 17.16 0.87 6.19
CA ALA A 25 17.20 -0.57 6.06
C ALA A 25 16.37 -1.30 7.15
N ALA A 26 16.34 -0.79 8.39
CA ALA A 26 15.49 -1.37 9.43
C ALA A 26 14.00 -1.18 9.13
N VAL A 27 13.62 -0.03 8.58
CA VAL A 27 12.25 0.25 8.15
C VAL A 27 11.83 -0.67 7.01
N VAL A 28 12.70 -0.86 6.01
CA VAL A 28 12.43 -1.76 4.88
C VAL A 28 12.27 -3.20 5.36
N ARG A 29 13.18 -3.72 6.21
CA ARG A 29 13.04 -5.07 6.79
C ARG A 29 11.72 -5.26 7.54
N PHE A 30 11.26 -4.22 8.23
CA PHE A 30 9.98 -4.25 8.92
C PHE A 30 8.81 -4.34 7.94
N TRP A 31 8.80 -3.54 6.87
CA TRP A 31 7.78 -3.65 5.81
C TRP A 31 7.80 -5.01 5.14
N GLU A 32 8.97 -5.56 4.86
CA GLU A 32 9.13 -6.89 4.28
C GLU A 32 8.55 -7.97 5.21
N HIS A 33 8.85 -7.91 6.51
CA HIS A 33 8.25 -8.81 7.49
C HIS A 33 6.72 -8.71 7.53
N LEU A 34 6.18 -7.49 7.47
CA LEU A 34 4.72 -7.30 7.43
C LEU A 34 4.09 -7.91 6.18
N SER A 35 4.73 -7.72 5.03
CA SER A 35 4.30 -8.33 3.76
C SER A 35 4.27 -9.87 3.86
N ASP A 36 5.36 -10.45 4.36
CA ASP A 36 5.53 -11.90 4.44
C ASP A 36 4.54 -12.54 5.43
N ALA A 37 4.29 -11.88 6.57
CA ALA A 37 3.49 -12.41 7.67
C ALA A 37 1.97 -12.12 7.56
N PHE A 38 1.57 -10.97 7.01
CA PHE A 38 0.18 -10.51 7.08
C PHE A 38 -0.54 -10.38 5.74
N LEU A 39 0.17 -10.37 4.60
CA LEU A 39 -0.45 -10.26 3.27
C LEU A 39 -0.61 -11.61 2.56
N THR A 40 -0.81 -12.69 3.32
CA THR A 40 -1.09 -14.02 2.77
C THR A 40 -2.42 -14.06 2.02
N ASN A 41 -3.43 -13.33 2.50
CA ASN A 41 -4.73 -13.23 1.82
C ASN A 41 -4.65 -12.63 0.40
N LEU A 42 -3.89 -11.54 0.21
CA LEU A 42 -3.63 -10.97 -1.12
C LEU A 42 -2.87 -11.96 -1.99
N ARG A 43 -1.85 -12.62 -1.42
CA ARG A 43 -1.04 -13.61 -2.14
C ARG A 43 -1.89 -14.75 -2.66
N ASP A 44 -2.72 -15.33 -1.81
CA ASP A 44 -3.53 -16.50 -2.12
C ASP A 44 -4.59 -16.18 -3.18
N ILE A 45 -5.26 -15.03 -3.07
CA ILE A 45 -6.29 -14.64 -4.02
C ILE A 45 -5.70 -14.22 -5.37
N ALA A 46 -4.56 -13.51 -5.38
CA ALA A 46 -3.86 -13.14 -6.61
C ALA A 46 -3.29 -14.37 -7.33
N ALA A 47 -2.75 -15.34 -6.58
CA ALA A 47 -2.28 -16.61 -7.16
C ALA A 47 -3.43 -17.43 -7.77
N LYS A 48 -4.62 -17.40 -7.17
CA LYS A 48 -5.79 -18.15 -7.63
C LYS A 48 -6.52 -17.51 -8.81
N LYS A 49 -6.66 -16.18 -8.81
CA LYS A 49 -7.54 -15.44 -9.73
C LYS A 49 -6.81 -14.41 -10.59
N GLY A 50 -5.49 -14.31 -10.50
CA GLY A 50 -4.73 -13.34 -11.28
C GLY A 50 -5.07 -11.89 -10.90
N LEU A 51 -5.16 -11.03 -11.91
CA LEU A 51 -5.54 -9.62 -11.75
C LEU A 51 -6.97 -9.44 -11.22
N ALA A 52 -7.88 -10.38 -11.49
CA ALA A 52 -9.22 -10.35 -10.90
C ALA A 52 -9.15 -10.57 -9.37
N GLY A 53 -8.19 -11.36 -8.88
CA GLY A 53 -7.93 -11.53 -7.45
C GLY A 53 -7.38 -10.26 -6.80
N CYS A 54 -6.52 -9.53 -7.51
CA CYS A 54 -6.08 -8.20 -7.09
C CYS A 54 -7.27 -7.25 -6.97
N PHE A 55 -8.09 -7.15 -8.02
CA PHE A 55 -9.29 -6.31 -8.02
C PHE A 55 -10.22 -6.65 -6.85
N GLU A 56 -10.50 -7.94 -6.62
CA GLU A 56 -11.33 -8.40 -5.50
C GLU A 56 -10.75 -7.97 -4.15
N TYR A 57 -9.47 -8.25 -3.88
CA TYR A 57 -8.80 -7.86 -2.65
C TYR A 57 -8.93 -6.35 -2.36
N TRP A 58 -8.53 -5.50 -3.30
CA TRP A 58 -8.56 -4.05 -3.09
C TRP A 58 -9.98 -3.49 -3.06
N SER A 59 -10.93 -4.09 -3.77
CA SER A 59 -12.34 -3.67 -3.71
C SER A 59 -12.92 -3.86 -2.32
N HIS A 60 -12.53 -4.91 -1.60
CA HIS A 60 -12.91 -5.12 -0.22
C HIS A 60 -12.18 -4.15 0.71
N SER A 61 -10.85 -4.17 0.73
CA SER A 61 -10.07 -3.40 1.71
C SER A 61 -10.26 -1.89 1.57
N LEU A 62 -10.27 -1.34 0.36
CA LEU A 62 -10.41 0.10 0.17
C LEU A 62 -11.83 0.62 0.43
N SER A 63 -12.85 -0.23 0.25
CA SER A 63 -14.23 0.11 0.59
C SER A 63 -14.43 0.17 2.11
N GLU A 64 -13.84 -0.75 2.86
CA GLU A 64 -13.88 -0.73 4.33
C GLU A 64 -13.19 0.51 4.92
N GLU A 65 -12.12 0.99 4.27
CA GLU A 65 -11.39 2.20 4.67
C GLU A 65 -12.07 3.51 4.23
N ALA A 66 -13.22 3.44 3.55
CA ALA A 66 -13.91 4.59 2.96
C ALA A 66 -12.98 5.48 2.11
N ALA A 67 -12.07 4.84 1.36
CA ALA A 67 -11.12 5.53 0.49
C ALA A 67 -11.83 6.13 -0.75
N ASP A 68 -11.34 7.26 -1.25
CA ASP A 68 -11.76 7.82 -2.54
C ASP A 68 -10.78 7.35 -3.61
N PHE A 69 -11.25 6.43 -4.46
CA PHE A 69 -10.45 5.81 -5.50
C PHE A 69 -11.30 5.43 -6.71
N LYS A 70 -10.61 5.21 -7.84
CA LYS A 70 -11.15 4.53 -9.02
C LYS A 70 -10.31 3.30 -9.31
N MET A 71 -10.98 2.15 -9.41
CA MET A 71 -10.36 0.90 -9.83
C MET A 71 -10.78 0.56 -11.26
N THR A 72 -9.86 0.00 -12.03
CA THR A 72 -10.14 -0.46 -13.40
C THR A 72 -9.39 -1.76 -13.63
N LEU A 73 -10.11 -2.78 -14.09
CA LEU A 73 -9.55 -4.05 -14.55
C LEU A 73 -9.77 -4.11 -16.06
N ASP A 74 -8.66 -4.11 -16.80
CA ASP A 74 -8.61 -4.26 -18.24
C ASP A 74 -8.05 -5.64 -18.55
N GLU A 75 -8.96 -6.60 -18.77
CA GLU A 75 -8.61 -7.99 -19.05
C GLU A 75 -7.97 -8.16 -20.43
N ASP A 76 -8.36 -7.34 -21.41
CA ASP A 76 -7.82 -7.39 -22.77
C ASP A 76 -6.32 -7.03 -22.79
N ASN A 77 -5.94 -6.01 -22.02
CA ASN A 77 -4.55 -5.57 -21.91
C ASN A 77 -3.79 -6.23 -20.76
N ASN A 78 -4.43 -7.06 -19.93
CA ASN A 78 -3.87 -7.64 -18.71
C ASN A 78 -3.32 -6.57 -17.75
N ILE A 79 -4.11 -5.53 -17.50
CA ILE A 79 -3.75 -4.41 -16.63
C ILE A 79 -4.83 -4.20 -15.57
N PHE A 80 -4.42 -4.10 -14.32
CA PHE A 80 -5.25 -3.62 -13.21
C PHE A 80 -4.68 -2.30 -12.68
N THR A 81 -5.54 -1.30 -12.47
CA THR A 81 -5.14 0.01 -11.96
C THR A 81 -5.98 0.46 -10.78
N ILE A 82 -5.33 1.14 -9.84
CA ILE A 82 -5.98 1.89 -8.75
C ILE A 82 -5.53 3.34 -8.85
N GLU A 83 -6.46 4.25 -9.08
CA GLU A 83 -6.25 5.69 -9.02
C GLU A 83 -6.80 6.16 -7.67
N MET A 84 -5.91 6.39 -6.70
CA MET A 84 -6.27 6.83 -5.37
C MET A 84 -6.35 8.36 -5.36
N HIS A 85 -7.53 8.93 -5.22
CA HIS A 85 -7.72 10.39 -5.15
C HIS A 85 -7.44 10.92 -3.74
N LYS A 86 -7.84 10.15 -2.71
CA LYS A 86 -7.62 10.51 -1.31
C LYS A 86 -7.34 9.27 -0.45
N CYS A 87 -6.06 8.97 -0.27
CA CYS A 87 -5.58 7.94 0.64
C CYS A 87 -5.98 8.31 2.09
N PRO A 88 -6.73 7.46 2.80
CA PRO A 88 -7.21 7.75 4.15
C PRO A 88 -6.06 7.94 5.13
N SER A 89 -5.05 7.06 5.06
CA SER A 89 -3.86 7.13 5.91
C SER A 89 -3.06 8.42 5.70
N LYS A 90 -2.70 8.72 4.43
CA LYS A 90 -1.91 9.90 4.11
C LYS A 90 -2.69 11.20 4.32
N GLY A 91 -3.98 11.22 3.96
CA GLY A 91 -4.86 12.36 4.17
C GLY A 91 -5.00 12.73 5.64
N MET A 92 -5.11 11.74 6.52
CA MET A 92 -5.11 11.98 7.96
C MET A 92 -3.76 12.53 8.42
N LEU A 93 -2.63 11.92 8.03
CA LEU A 93 -1.29 12.40 8.40
C LEU A 93 -1.02 13.85 7.95
N LEU A 94 -1.57 14.27 6.80
CA LEU A 94 -1.48 15.66 6.34
C LEU A 94 -2.34 16.62 7.16
N ALA A 95 -3.43 16.14 7.77
CA ALA A 95 -4.31 16.95 8.61
C ALA A 95 -3.79 17.12 10.05
N VAL A 96 -2.90 16.25 10.52
CA VAL A 96 -2.33 16.33 11.88
C VAL A 96 -1.34 17.49 11.98
N LYS A 97 -1.58 18.42 12.92
CA LYS A 97 -0.74 19.63 13.10
C LYS A 97 0.45 19.47 14.04
N HIS A 98 0.37 18.52 14.99
CA HIS A 98 1.33 18.38 16.08
C HIS A 98 2.35 17.26 15.86
N LEU A 99 2.32 16.60 14.70
CA LEU A 99 3.19 15.50 14.33
C LEU A 99 3.69 15.70 12.91
N LYS A 100 5.00 15.57 12.71
CA LYS A 100 5.60 15.54 11.37
C LYS A 100 5.57 14.10 10.87
N PRO A 101 4.84 13.71 9.83
CA PRO A 101 4.81 12.31 9.38
C PRO A 101 6.19 11.81 8.94
N TYR A 102 6.41 10.49 8.99
CA TYR A 102 7.61 9.87 8.42
C TYR A 102 7.74 10.25 6.94
N HIS A 103 8.93 10.72 6.56
CA HIS A 103 9.14 11.37 5.26
C HIS A 103 8.82 10.44 4.08
N ALA A 104 9.15 9.17 4.22
CA ALA A 104 8.92 8.13 3.24
C ALA A 104 7.74 7.22 3.61
N TYR A 105 6.70 7.78 4.27
CA TYR A 105 5.55 7.01 4.73
C TYR A 105 4.96 6.16 3.60
N CYS A 106 4.62 6.74 2.45
CA CYS A 106 3.88 6.04 1.39
C CYS A 106 4.68 4.92 0.69
N GLU A 107 6.01 4.88 0.81
CA GLU A 107 6.83 3.80 0.25
C GLU A 107 6.52 2.44 0.88
N HIS A 108 5.90 2.39 2.06
CA HIS A 108 5.46 1.13 2.64
C HIS A 108 4.50 0.38 1.71
N CYS A 109 3.58 1.07 1.02
CA CYS A 109 2.67 0.44 0.06
C CYS A 109 3.43 -0.22 -1.09
N ASP A 110 4.45 0.46 -1.64
CA ASP A 110 5.29 -0.11 -2.69
C ASP A 110 5.92 -1.42 -2.21
N ARG A 111 6.62 -1.37 -1.08
CA ARG A 111 7.37 -2.53 -0.57
C ARG A 111 6.47 -3.68 -0.17
N LEU A 112 5.34 -3.38 0.47
CA LEU A 112 4.37 -4.39 0.90
C LEU A 112 3.81 -5.16 -0.29
N TYR A 113 3.27 -4.46 -1.28
CA TYR A 113 2.53 -5.09 -2.38
C TYR A 113 3.44 -5.65 -3.47
N ARG A 114 4.54 -4.96 -3.79
CA ARG A 114 5.54 -5.45 -4.74
C ARG A 114 6.07 -6.82 -4.33
N ARG A 115 6.39 -6.97 -3.05
CA ARG A 115 6.93 -8.23 -2.49
C ARG A 115 5.94 -9.39 -2.56
N VAL A 116 4.64 -9.12 -2.53
CA VAL A 116 3.61 -10.15 -2.73
C VAL A 116 3.44 -10.50 -4.20
N LEU A 117 3.36 -9.50 -5.06
CA LEU A 117 2.90 -9.67 -6.43
C LEU A 117 4.00 -10.08 -7.42
N GLU A 118 5.22 -9.55 -7.29
CA GLU A 118 6.29 -9.87 -8.23
C GLU A 118 6.69 -11.35 -8.24
N PRO A 119 6.77 -12.06 -7.09
CA PRO A 119 7.02 -13.50 -7.08
C PRO A 119 5.93 -14.33 -7.76
N LEU A 120 4.71 -13.79 -7.89
CA LEU A 120 3.60 -14.43 -8.60
C LEU A 120 3.62 -14.17 -10.11
N GLY A 121 4.62 -13.44 -10.61
CA GLY A 121 4.77 -13.13 -12.03
C GLY A 121 4.12 -11.83 -12.49
N PHE A 122 3.59 -11.01 -11.57
CA PHE A 122 3.08 -9.69 -11.91
C PHE A 122 4.20 -8.64 -11.97
N GLU A 123 3.98 -7.60 -12.77
CA GLU A 123 4.73 -6.34 -12.68
C GLU A 123 3.93 -5.37 -11.82
N TYR A 124 4.53 -4.89 -10.73
CA TYR A 124 3.90 -3.93 -9.82
C TYR A 124 4.58 -2.57 -9.94
N ASN A 125 3.80 -1.52 -10.21
CA ASN A 125 4.28 -0.14 -10.22
C ASN A 125 3.35 0.74 -9.40
N ILE A 126 3.94 1.67 -8.65
CA ILE A 126 3.20 2.69 -7.91
C ILE A 126 3.83 4.06 -8.15
N ASP A 127 3.00 5.02 -8.55
CA ASP A 127 3.35 6.42 -8.65
C ASP A 127 2.99 7.13 -7.35
N LEU A 128 4.02 7.59 -6.64
CA LEU A 128 3.92 8.30 -5.36
C LEU A 128 4.15 9.82 -5.50
N SER A 129 4.26 10.33 -6.73
CA SER A 129 4.58 11.74 -7.01
C SER A 129 3.62 12.76 -6.40
N ASN A 130 2.35 12.39 -6.18
CA ASN A 130 1.31 13.25 -5.62
C ASN A 130 0.93 12.89 -4.17
N CYS A 131 1.80 12.17 -3.45
CA CYS A 131 1.52 11.77 -2.08
C CYS A 131 1.39 12.95 -1.09
N ASP A 132 1.96 14.11 -1.41
CA ASP A 132 1.75 15.37 -0.69
C ASP A 132 0.29 15.85 -0.73
N LYS A 133 -0.50 15.40 -1.70
CA LYS A 133 -1.94 15.63 -1.83
C LYS A 133 -2.77 14.41 -1.45
N ALA A 134 -2.15 13.43 -0.77
CA ALA A 134 -2.75 12.14 -0.44
C ALA A 134 -3.25 11.35 -1.65
N SER A 135 -2.68 11.53 -2.84
CA SER A 135 -3.03 10.72 -4.02
C SER A 135 -1.85 9.87 -4.50
N CYS A 136 -2.17 8.73 -5.11
CA CYS A 136 -1.19 7.82 -5.71
C CYS A 136 -1.86 6.98 -6.80
N LYS A 137 -1.06 6.33 -7.63
CA LYS A 137 -1.57 5.42 -8.66
C LYS A 137 -0.85 4.09 -8.63
N ILE A 138 -1.59 3.00 -8.53
CA ILE A 138 -1.05 1.63 -8.62
C ILE A 138 -1.40 1.07 -9.99
N VAL A 139 -0.44 0.38 -10.60
CA VAL A 139 -0.61 -0.38 -11.84
C VAL A 139 -0.01 -1.76 -11.63
N VAL A 140 -0.83 -2.79 -11.81
CA VAL A 140 -0.41 -4.20 -11.78
C VAL A 140 -0.63 -4.78 -13.17
N LYS A 141 0.40 -5.39 -13.75
CA LYS A 141 0.31 -6.06 -15.04
C LYS A 141 0.63 -7.54 -14.89
N ALA A 142 -0.12 -8.40 -15.56
CA ALA A 142 0.29 -9.81 -15.70
C ALA A 142 1.28 -9.92 -16.85
N LYS A 143 2.40 -10.63 -16.63
CA LYS A 143 3.30 -10.99 -17.72
C LYS A 143 2.60 -12.00 -18.64
N LYS A 144 2.64 -11.75 -19.95
CA LYS A 144 2.16 -12.69 -20.98
C LYS A 144 3.03 -13.94 -21.04
#